data_AF-D8RVM2-F1
#
_entry.id   AF-D8RVM2-F1
#
_cell.length_a   1.000
_cell.length_b   1.000
_cell.length_c   1.000
_cell.angle_alpha   90.00
_cell.angle_beta   90.00
_cell.angle_gamma   90.00
#
_symmetry.space_group_name_H-M   'P 1'
#
loop_
_entity.id
_entity.type
_entity.pdbx_description
1 polymer ?
#
loop_
_entity_poly.entity_id
_entity_poly.type
_entity_poly.pdbx_seq_one_letter_code
_entity_poly.pdbx_strand_id
1 'polypeptide(L)'
;MARKVAPAAKKHKSTTGAVVKNKVTSPMVKFVDMRAASGERMAIARAKMAEKFKHMKASIQVSMVRFRHPVNPIHRVAAREAAQETKAAATERRKQAVAAAKNNSSRKRALIREKRARNLKTTMA
;
A
#
# COMPACT_ATOMS: atom_id res chain seq x y z
N MET A 1 -46.19 -15.51 30.82
CA MET A 1 -45.42 -14.30 31.19
C MET A 1 -44.61 -13.82 29.99
N ALA A 2 -45.10 -12.82 29.25
CA ALA A 2 -44.39 -12.29 28.08
C ALA A 2 -43.48 -11.13 28.50
N ARG A 3 -42.16 -11.30 28.37
CA ARG A 3 -41.18 -10.23 28.63
C ARG A 3 -41.26 -9.19 27.51
N LYS A 4 -41.75 -7.98 27.83
CA LYS A 4 -41.66 -6.82 26.93
C LYS A 4 -40.19 -6.39 26.80
N VAL A 5 -39.63 -6.51 25.61
CA VAL A 5 -38.28 -6.01 25.28
C VAL A 5 -38.41 -4.53 24.92
N ALA A 6 -37.67 -3.66 25.62
CA ALA A 6 -37.66 -2.22 25.37
C ALA A 6 -37.08 -1.88 23.98
N PRO A 7 -37.61 -0.87 23.26
CA PRO A 7 -37.11 -0.51 21.94
C PRO A 7 -35.72 0.12 22.04
N ALA A 8 -34.80 -0.38 21.22
CA ALA A 8 -33.43 0.10 21.12
C ALA A 8 -33.37 1.61 20.79
N ALA A 9 -32.62 2.35 21.60
CA ALA A 9 -32.37 3.77 21.40
C ALA A 9 -31.81 4.04 19.99
N LYS A 10 -32.54 4.82 19.19
CA LYS A 10 -32.08 5.30 17.88
C LYS A 10 -30.84 6.15 18.09
N LYS A 11 -29.68 5.67 17.63
CA LYS A 11 -28.43 6.45 17.55
C LYS A 11 -28.69 7.72 16.74
N HIS A 12 -28.65 8.88 17.39
CA HIS A 12 -28.64 10.17 16.72
C HIS A 12 -27.46 10.23 15.75
N LYS A 13 -27.75 10.34 14.44
CA LYS A 13 -26.73 10.66 13.44
C LYS A 13 -26.30 12.11 13.69
N SER A 14 -25.05 12.32 14.10
CA SER A 14 -24.51 13.66 14.33
C SER A 14 -24.62 14.49 13.04
N THR A 15 -25.35 15.59 13.13
CA THR A 15 -25.57 16.56 12.05
C THR A 15 -24.30 17.35 11.71
N THR A 16 -23.26 17.27 12.54
CA THR A 16 -21.92 17.83 12.27
C THR A 16 -21.20 17.14 11.11
N GLY A 17 -21.59 15.93 10.72
CA GLY A 17 -21.02 15.24 9.55
C GLY A 17 -21.52 15.72 8.19
N ALA A 18 -22.63 16.47 8.15
CA ALA A 18 -23.25 16.92 6.90
C ALA A 18 -22.61 18.18 6.31
N VAL A 19 -22.16 19.12 7.16
CA VAL A 19 -21.58 20.40 6.70
C VAL A 19 -20.16 20.22 6.13
N VAL A 20 -19.44 19.16 6.52
CA VAL A 20 -18.11 18.86 5.99
C VAL A 20 -18.17 18.28 4.57
N LYS A 21 -19.27 17.63 4.17
CA LYS A 21 -19.36 16.99 2.83
C LYS A 21 -19.46 18.00 1.68
N ASN A 22 -20.00 19.20 1.92
CA ASN A 22 -20.16 20.21 0.86
C ASN A 22 -18.92 21.10 0.60
N LYS A 23 -17.88 21.04 1.44
CA LYS A 23 -16.60 21.72 1.14
C LYS A 23 -15.53 20.78 0.58
N VAL A 24 -15.73 19.46 0.49
CA VAL A 24 -14.71 18.52 -0.03
C VAL A 24 -14.62 18.51 -1.57
N THR A 25 -15.51 19.22 -2.26
CA THR A 25 -15.70 19.19 -3.72
C THR A 25 -14.90 20.23 -4.51
N SER A 26 -13.68 20.61 -4.08
CA SER A 26 -12.81 21.34 -5.02
C SER A 26 -12.24 20.34 -6.04
N PRO A 27 -12.45 20.53 -7.36
CA PRO A 27 -11.97 19.60 -8.39
C PRO A 27 -10.46 19.37 -8.29
N MET A 28 -9.67 20.39 -7.92
CA MET A 28 -8.24 20.24 -7.66
C MET A 28 -7.95 19.16 -6.60
N VAL A 29 -8.65 19.14 -5.46
CA VAL A 29 -8.40 18.16 -4.39
C VAL A 29 -8.70 16.75 -4.89
N LYS A 30 -9.79 16.57 -5.65
CA LYS A 30 -10.12 15.29 -6.29
C LYS A 30 -9.03 14.83 -7.27
N PHE A 31 -8.52 15.74 -8.12
CA PHE A 31 -7.43 15.43 -9.06
C PHE A 31 -6.15 15.03 -8.35
N VAL A 32 -5.78 15.71 -7.25
CA VAL A 32 -4.56 15.34 -6.54
C VAL A 32 -4.73 14.07 -5.72
N ASP A 33 -5.90 13.82 -5.14
CA ASP A 33 -6.21 12.54 -4.49
C ASP A 33 -6.16 11.38 -5.50
N MET A 34 -6.71 11.57 -6.71
CA MET A 34 -6.60 10.61 -7.81
C MET A 34 -5.15 10.40 -8.26
N ARG A 35 -4.37 11.48 -8.43
CA ARG A 35 -2.95 11.39 -8.81
C ARG A 35 -2.12 10.71 -7.73
N ALA A 36 -2.36 11.00 -6.45
CA ALA A 36 -1.70 10.36 -5.32
C ALA A 36 -2.07 8.88 -5.22
N ALA A 37 -3.36 8.52 -5.41
CA ALA A 37 -3.81 7.13 -5.43
C ALA A 37 -3.26 6.35 -6.63
N SER A 38 -3.22 6.96 -7.81
CA SER A 38 -2.63 6.41 -9.02
C SER A 38 -1.13 6.14 -8.84
N GLY A 39 -0.38 7.14 -8.34
CA GLY A 39 1.05 6.99 -8.06
C GLY A 39 1.36 5.92 -7.03
N GLU A 40 0.54 5.82 -5.99
CA GLU A 40 0.63 4.74 -4.98
C GLU A 40 0.41 3.36 -5.61
N ARG A 41 -0.66 3.19 -6.39
CA ARG A 41 -0.97 1.92 -7.06
C ARG A 41 0.13 1.49 -8.02
N MET A 42 0.67 2.43 -8.81
CA MET A 42 1.78 2.17 -9.72
C MET A 42 3.06 1.79 -8.99
N ALA A 43 3.37 2.46 -7.87
CA ALA A 43 4.54 2.12 -7.06
C ALA A 43 4.42 0.72 -6.44
N ILE A 44 3.24 0.37 -5.92
CA ILE A 44 2.95 -0.96 -5.38
C ILE A 44 3.05 -2.03 -6.49
N ALA A 45 2.49 -1.76 -7.67
CA ALA A 45 2.56 -2.66 -8.81
C ALA A 45 4.01 -2.90 -9.25
N ARG A 46 4.83 -1.84 -9.36
CA ARG A 46 6.26 -1.94 -9.66
C ARG A 46 7.00 -2.77 -8.62
N ALA A 47 6.72 -2.57 -7.33
CA ALA A 47 7.35 -3.35 -6.26
C ALA A 47 7.00 -4.85 -6.36
N LYS A 48 5.73 -5.18 -6.67
CA LYS A 48 5.30 -6.57 -6.90
C LYS A 48 5.95 -7.18 -8.14
N MET A 49 6.09 -6.42 -9.23
CA MET A 49 6.77 -6.89 -10.43
C MET A 49 8.26 -7.14 -10.14
N ALA A 50 8.92 -6.24 -9.43
CA ALA A 50 10.32 -6.40 -9.05
C ALA A 50 10.54 -7.65 -8.17
N GLU A 51 9.64 -7.93 -7.22
CA GLU A 51 9.64 -9.17 -6.44
C GLU A 51 9.55 -10.40 -7.36
N LYS A 52 8.56 -10.44 -8.27
CA LYS A 52 8.38 -11.54 -9.22
C LYS A 52 9.61 -11.78 -10.10
N PHE A 53 10.21 -10.71 -10.63
CA PHE A 53 11.44 -10.81 -11.42
C PHE A 53 12.59 -11.40 -10.61
N LYS A 54 12.75 -11.00 -9.34
CA LYS A 54 13.78 -11.57 -8.45
C LYS A 54 13.51 -13.05 -8.16
N HIS A 55 12.25 -13.42 -7.92
CA HIS A 55 11.85 -14.81 -7.70
C HIS A 55 12.12 -15.68 -8.93
N MET A 56 11.80 -15.18 -10.12
CA MET A 56 12.08 -15.85 -11.39
C MET A 56 13.58 -16.04 -11.60
N LYS A 57 14.38 -14.98 -11.40
CA LYS A 57 15.85 -15.06 -11.52
C LYS A 57 16.43 -16.10 -10.56
N ALA A 58 15.97 -16.14 -9.32
CA ALA A 58 16.42 -17.12 -8.33
C ALA A 58 16.07 -18.55 -8.75
N SER A 59 14.87 -18.79 -9.29
CA SER A 59 14.47 -20.11 -9.80
C SER A 59 15.32 -20.55 -11.00
N ILE A 60 15.62 -19.64 -11.93
CA ILE A 60 16.50 -19.92 -13.08
C ILE A 60 17.92 -20.28 -12.60
N GLN A 61 18.43 -19.58 -11.59
CA GLN A 61 19.75 -19.87 -11.04
C GLN A 61 19.83 -21.28 -10.43
N VAL A 62 18.79 -21.71 -9.71
CA VAL A 62 18.69 -23.09 -9.19
C VAL A 62 18.67 -24.11 -10.32
N SER A 63 17.90 -23.87 -11.40
CA SER A 63 17.87 -24.80 -12.53
C SER A 63 19.21 -24.87 -13.26
N MET A 64 19.90 -23.72 -13.42
CA MET A 64 21.24 -23.69 -14.01
C MET A 64 22.26 -24.47 -13.18
N VAL A 65 22.23 -24.34 -11.85
CA VAL A 65 23.10 -25.12 -10.95
C VAL A 65 22.77 -26.61 -11.05
N ARG A 66 21.49 -26.98 -11.11
CA ARG A 66 21.06 -28.37 -11.27
C ARG A 66 21.57 -29.00 -12.56
N PHE A 67 21.61 -28.21 -13.65
CA PHE A 67 22.13 -28.63 -14.95
C PHE A 67 23.66 -28.73 -14.96
N ARG A 68 24.37 -27.74 -14.40
CA ARG A 68 25.84 -27.73 -14.32
C ARG A 68 26.40 -28.81 -13.40
N HIS A 69 25.67 -29.14 -12.33
CA HIS A 69 26.07 -30.16 -11.36
C HIS A 69 24.97 -31.22 -11.25
N PRO A 70 24.93 -32.20 -12.19
CA PRO A 70 23.86 -33.18 -12.30
C PRO A 70 23.84 -34.21 -11.16
N VAL A 71 24.99 -34.46 -10.53
CA VAL A 71 25.14 -35.51 -9.50
C VAL A 71 25.43 -34.94 -8.13
N ASN A 72 26.12 -33.79 -8.04
CA ASN A 72 26.65 -33.28 -6.78
C ASN A 72 25.56 -32.57 -5.94
N PRO A 73 25.13 -33.14 -4.80
CA PRO A 73 23.97 -32.64 -4.05
C PRO A 73 24.28 -31.37 -3.25
N ILE A 74 25.54 -31.17 -2.83
CA ILE A 74 25.95 -30.05 -1.98
C ILE A 74 25.67 -28.71 -2.69
N HIS A 75 26.07 -28.59 -3.96
CA HIS A 75 25.83 -27.38 -4.75
C HIS A 75 24.33 -27.12 -5.00
N ARG A 76 23.52 -28.19 -5.08
CA ARG A 76 22.06 -28.07 -5.30
C ARG A 76 21.34 -27.59 -4.06
N VAL A 77 21.75 -28.08 -2.88
CA VAL A 77 21.19 -27.64 -1.59
C VAL A 77 21.57 -26.19 -1.34
N ALA A 78 22.85 -25.84 -1.47
CA ALA A 78 23.32 -24.46 -1.31
C ALA A 78 22.62 -23.48 -2.25
N ALA A 79 22.39 -23.86 -3.53
CA ALA A 79 21.66 -23.02 -4.47
C ALA A 79 20.18 -22.84 -4.10
N ARG A 80 19.54 -23.87 -3.52
CA ARG A 80 18.15 -23.78 -3.05
C ARG A 80 18.04 -22.87 -1.83
N GLU A 81 18.95 -22.99 -0.87
CA GLU A 81 19.01 -22.13 0.32
C GLU A 81 19.26 -20.67 -0.07
N ALA A 82 20.26 -20.40 -0.92
CA ALA A 82 20.50 -19.06 -1.45
C ALA A 82 19.29 -18.51 -2.24
N ALA A 83 18.57 -19.37 -2.98
CA ALA A 83 17.35 -18.97 -3.66
C ALA A 83 16.19 -18.65 -2.69
N GLN A 84 16.10 -19.34 -1.56
CA GLN A 84 15.11 -19.03 -0.51
C GLN A 84 15.42 -17.69 0.16
N GLU A 85 16.67 -17.46 0.55
CA GLU A 85 17.11 -16.20 1.14
C GLU A 85 16.88 -15.01 0.21
N THR A 86 17.23 -15.15 -1.07
CA THR A 86 17.02 -14.08 -2.06
C THR A 86 15.54 -13.78 -2.29
N LYS A 87 14.67 -14.81 -2.29
CA LYS A 87 13.21 -14.64 -2.37
C LYS A 87 12.65 -13.97 -1.12
N ALA A 88 13.10 -14.37 0.07
CA ALA A 88 12.72 -13.76 1.34
C ALA A 88 13.12 -12.28 1.39
N ALA A 89 14.38 -11.98 1.07
CA ALA A 89 14.87 -10.60 1.00
C ALA A 89 14.11 -9.75 -0.03
N ALA A 90 13.73 -10.32 -1.18
CA ALA A 90 12.90 -9.63 -2.17
C ALA A 90 11.50 -9.33 -1.63
N THR A 91 10.89 -10.24 -0.86
CA THR A 91 9.58 -10.02 -0.23
C THR A 91 9.63 -8.91 0.83
N GLU A 92 10.70 -8.85 1.62
CA GLU A 92 10.90 -7.79 2.62
C GLU A 92 11.09 -6.42 1.96
N ARG A 93 11.92 -6.35 0.91
CA ARG A 93 12.06 -5.12 0.11
C ARG A 93 10.74 -4.67 -0.50
N ARG A 94 9.89 -5.59 -0.95
CA ARG A 94 8.54 -5.25 -1.43
C ARG A 94 7.68 -4.66 -0.31
N LYS A 95 7.67 -5.28 0.88
CA LYS A 95 6.91 -4.76 2.03
C LYS A 95 7.34 -3.32 2.36
N GLN A 96 8.65 -3.08 2.40
CA GLN A 96 9.21 -1.74 2.62
C GLN A 96 8.81 -0.75 1.52
N ALA A 97 8.90 -1.14 0.25
CA ALA A 97 8.50 -0.29 -0.87
C ALA A 97 7.00 0.05 -0.86
N VAL A 98 6.14 -0.92 -0.49
CA VAL A 98 4.70 -0.69 -0.33
C VAL A 98 4.42 0.25 0.84
N ALA A 99 5.09 0.08 1.98
CA ALA A 99 4.96 0.97 3.11
C ALA A 99 5.41 2.40 2.77
N ALA A 100 6.54 2.55 2.08
CA ALA A 100 7.03 3.84 1.60
C ALA A 100 6.05 4.50 0.61
N ALA A 101 5.47 3.73 -0.32
CA ALA A 101 4.48 4.24 -1.28
C ALA A 101 3.23 4.79 -0.56
N LYS A 102 2.72 4.06 0.45
CA LYS A 102 1.60 4.49 1.29
C LYS A 102 1.92 5.73 2.11
N ASN A 103 3.10 5.79 2.72
CA ASN A 103 3.56 6.95 3.49
C ASN A 103 3.71 8.20 2.60
N ASN A 104 4.21 8.02 1.37
CA ASN A 104 4.33 9.13 0.43
C ASN A 104 2.97 9.62 -0.07
N SER A 105 2.02 8.72 -0.32
CA SER A 105 0.67 9.12 -0.73
C SER A 105 -0.08 9.82 0.41
N SER A 106 0.02 9.31 1.65
CA SER A 106 -0.60 9.94 2.82
C SER A 106 -0.02 11.33 3.09
N ARG A 107 1.31 11.49 3.03
CA ARG A 107 1.98 12.81 3.13
C ARG A 107 1.50 13.79 2.08
N LYS A 108 1.40 13.36 0.81
CA LYS A 108 0.89 14.23 -0.27
C LYS A 108 -0.54 14.71 0.01
N ARG A 109 -1.43 13.80 0.45
CA ARG A 109 -2.81 14.15 0.81
C ARG A 109 -2.86 15.11 2.01
N ALA A 110 -2.03 14.88 3.03
CA ALA A 110 -1.96 15.73 4.22
C ALA A 110 -1.52 17.17 3.87
N LEU A 111 -0.44 17.32 3.11
CA LEU A 111 0.07 18.64 2.70
C LEU A 111 -0.97 19.48 1.94
N ILE A 112 -1.81 18.85 1.13
CA ILE A 112 -2.86 19.54 0.38
C ILE A 112 -3.98 20.00 1.30
N ARG A 113 -4.36 19.16 2.27
CA ARG A 113 -5.34 19.52 3.30
C ARG A 113 -4.84 20.69 4.14
N GLU A 114 -3.57 20.68 4.55
CA GLU A 114 -2.94 21.77 5.29
C GLU A 114 -2.84 23.08 4.50
N LYS A 115 -2.40 23.03 3.24
CA LYS A 115 -2.36 24.22 2.36
C LYS A 115 -3.74 24.84 2.22
N ARG A 116 -4.77 24.01 2.09
CA ARG A 116 -6.15 24.48 1.99
C ARG A 116 -6.66 25.10 3.30
N ALA A 117 -6.36 24.47 4.44
CA ALA A 117 -6.72 25.00 5.75
C ALA A 117 -6.08 26.38 5.98
N ARG A 118 -4.82 26.56 5.56
CA ARG A 118 -4.13 27.86 5.59
C ARG A 118 -4.80 28.90 4.67
N ASN A 119 -5.07 28.55 3.42
CA ASN A 119 -5.71 29.47 2.48
C ASN A 119 -7.10 29.93 2.94
N LEU A 120 -7.89 29.03 3.54
CA LEU A 120 -9.19 29.37 4.13
C LEU A 120 -9.06 30.33 5.31
N LYS A 121 -8.03 30.16 6.15
CA LYS A 121 -7.76 31.04 7.30
C LYS A 121 -7.38 32.45 6.85
N THR A 122 -6.59 32.59 5.79
CA THR A 122 -6.20 33.90 5.23
C THR A 122 -7.33 34.61 4.47
N THR A 123 -8.31 33.89 3.92
CA THR A 123 -9.48 34.52 3.26
C THR A 123 -10.60 34.90 4.22
N MET A 124 -10.52 34.48 5.49
CA MET A 124 -11.51 34.79 6.53
C MET A 124 -11.01 35.79 7.58
N ALA A 125 -9.75 36.22 7.47
CA ALA A 125 -9.18 37.33 8.22
C ALA A 125 -9.25 38.60 7.36
#